data_AF-A0A953AVL8-F1
#
_entry.id   AF-A0A953AVL8-F1
#
_cell.length_a   1.000
_cell.length_b   1.000
_cell.length_c   1.000
_cell.angle_alpha   90.00
_cell.angle_beta   90.00
_cell.angle_gamma   90.00
#
_symmetry.space_group_name_H-M   'P 1'
#
loop_
_entity.id
_entity.type
_entity.pdbx_description
1 polymer ?
#
loop_
_entity_poly.entity_id
_entity_poly.type
_entity_poly.pdbx_seq_one_letter_code
_entity_poly.pdbx_strand_id
1 'polypeptide(L)'
;MAAIDGLWKVRRESGLLPPFGLRKFIAGDHGWTMLGFLPVAPFKVEGTQLRYKLWPLRDEVLLRDGHWYGRGYAFGRRYCEFRLEPEEEKVE
;
A
#
# COMPACT_ATOMS: atom_id res chain seq x y z
N MET A 1 -12.72 -13.63 -0.95
CA MET A 1 -11.39 -12.99 -0.85
C MET A 1 -11.52 -11.93 0.22
N ALA A 2 -10.65 -11.91 1.25
CA ALA A 2 -10.68 -10.84 2.23
C ALA A 2 -10.38 -9.53 1.49
N ALA A 3 -11.35 -8.63 1.46
CA ALA A 3 -11.19 -7.36 0.81
C ALA A 3 -10.18 -6.53 1.63
N ILE A 4 -9.12 -6.03 0.99
CA ILE A 4 -8.04 -5.25 1.65
C ILE A 4 -8.48 -3.80 1.93
N ASP A 5 -9.78 -3.54 1.91
CA ASP A 5 -10.38 -2.26 2.21
C ASP A 5 -9.96 -1.74 3.59
N GLY A 6 -9.80 -0.43 3.68
CA GLY A 6 -9.46 0.26 4.92
C GLY A 6 -8.25 1.17 4.80
N LEU A 7 -7.85 1.69 5.96
CA LEU A 7 -6.69 2.55 6.12
C LEU A 7 -5.53 1.73 6.68
N TRP A 8 -4.39 1.80 6.01
CA TRP A 8 -3.23 0.99 6.29
C TRP A 8 -2.01 1.87 6.51
N LYS A 9 -1.28 1.63 7.59
CA LYS A 9 0.05 2.16 7.77
C LYS A 9 1.06 1.28 7.03
N VAL A 10 1.90 1.90 6.21
CA VAL A 10 2.96 1.21 5.48
C VAL A 10 4.20 1.14 6.35
N ARG A 11 4.58 -0.07 6.75
CA ARG A 11 5.87 -0.35 7.40
C ARG A 11 6.86 -0.87 6.38
N ARG A 12 7.91 -0.10 6.12
CA ARG A 12 9.03 -0.54 5.30
C ARG A 12 9.73 -1.72 5.98
N GLU A 13 9.89 -2.82 5.26
CA GLU A 13 10.73 -3.95 5.68
C GLU A 13 12.09 -3.90 4.96
N SER A 14 12.12 -3.54 3.66
CA SER A 14 13.36 -3.46 2.87
C SER A 14 13.23 -2.55 1.64
N GLY A 15 14.37 -2.27 1.01
CA GLY A 15 14.47 -1.55 -0.26
C GLY A 15 14.13 -0.06 -0.15
N LEU A 16 13.85 0.62 -1.27
CA LEU A 16 13.69 2.07 -1.30
C LEU A 16 12.25 2.46 -0.94
N LEU A 17 12.00 2.83 0.30
CA LEU A 17 10.79 3.56 0.68
C LEU A 17 11.20 4.86 1.36
N PRO A 18 10.42 5.92 1.19
CA PRO A 18 10.74 7.18 1.84
C PRO A 18 10.82 7.01 3.36
N PRO A 19 11.70 7.78 4.05
CA PRO A 19 11.84 7.70 5.50
C PRO A 19 10.63 8.24 6.26
N PHE A 20 9.74 8.95 5.57
CA PHE A 20 8.51 9.52 6.13
C PHE A 20 7.35 8.52 6.06
N GLY A 21 6.48 8.56 7.07
CA GLY A 21 5.37 7.61 7.23
C GLY A 21 4.38 7.66 6.06
N LEU A 22 4.24 6.54 5.35
CA LEU A 22 3.26 6.35 4.30
C LEU A 22 2.02 5.63 4.84
N ARG A 23 0.86 6.00 4.31
CA ARG A 23 -0.40 5.33 4.51
C ARG A 23 -1.00 4.93 3.18
N LYS A 24 -1.88 3.94 3.18
CA LYS A 24 -2.69 3.55 2.03
C LYS A 24 -4.14 3.51 2.45
N PHE A 25 -4.98 4.24 1.73
CA PHE A 25 -6.41 4.10 1.81
C PHE A 25 -6.87 3.24 0.64
N ILE A 26 -7.64 2.19 0.90
CA ILE A 26 -8.16 1.29 -0.12
C ILE A 26 -9.68 1.18 0.04
N ALA A 27 -10.40 1.39 -1.06
CA ALA A 27 -11.85 1.30 -1.16
C ALA A 27 -12.24 0.61 -2.48
N GLY A 28 -12.73 -0.61 -2.40
CA GLY A 28 -13.13 -1.45 -3.54
C GLY A 28 -11.99 -1.66 -4.54
N ASP A 29 -12.17 -1.12 -5.74
CA ASP A 29 -11.25 -1.27 -6.86
C ASP A 29 -10.24 -0.10 -6.98
N HIS A 30 -10.19 0.81 -6.01
CA HIS A 30 -9.33 1.97 -6.05
C HIS A 30 -8.76 2.34 -4.68
N GLY A 31 -7.78 3.23 -4.67
CA GLY A 31 -7.18 3.71 -3.44
C GLY A 31 -6.17 4.81 -3.65
N TRP A 32 -5.60 5.27 -2.55
CA TRP A 32 -4.64 6.36 -2.50
C TRP A 32 -3.49 6.02 -1.59
N THR A 33 -2.28 6.25 -2.06
CA THR A 33 -1.11 6.37 -1.17
C THR A 33 -1.10 7.79 -0.63
N MET A 34 -1.00 7.87 0.68
CA MET A 34 -1.09 9.08 1.49
C MET A 34 0.26 9.31 2.17
N LEU A 35 0.72 10.55 2.17
CA LEU A 35 1.88 11.00 2.95
C LEU A 35 1.34 11.78 4.16
N GLY A 36 1.31 11.13 5.33
CA GLY A 36 0.50 11.64 6.44
C GLY A 36 -0.98 11.69 6.04
N PHE A 37 -1.57 12.89 6.03
CA PHE A 37 -2.96 13.14 5.61
C PHE A 37 -3.11 13.59 4.14
N LEU A 38 -1.99 13.78 3.42
CA LEU A 38 -2.03 14.30 2.06
C LEU A 38 -2.10 13.15 1.04
N PRO A 39 -3.14 13.05 0.20
CA PRO A 39 -3.18 12.08 -0.90
C PRO A 39 -2.15 12.46 -1.96
N VAL A 40 -1.15 11.59 -2.17
CA VAL A 40 -0.04 11.88 -3.09
C VAL A 40 -0.06 11.04 -4.36
N ALA A 41 -0.62 9.83 -4.31
CA ALA A 41 -0.60 8.95 -5.47
C ALA A 41 -1.85 8.04 -5.52
N PRO A 42 -2.78 8.29 -6.46
CA PRO A 42 -3.92 7.40 -6.68
C PRO A 42 -3.48 6.11 -7.36
N PHE A 43 -4.12 5.00 -6.98
CA PHE A 43 -3.93 3.70 -7.60
C PHE A 43 -5.26 2.97 -7.82
N LYS A 44 -5.24 1.99 -8.73
CA LYS A 44 -6.32 1.02 -8.94
C LYS A 44 -5.95 -0.30 -8.27
N VAL A 45 -6.92 -0.98 -7.69
CA VAL A 45 -6.78 -2.33 -7.14
C VAL A 45 -7.22 -3.33 -8.20
N GLU A 46 -6.31 -4.24 -8.56
CA GLU A 46 -6.53 -5.30 -9.53
C GLU A 46 -6.13 -6.63 -8.90
N GLY A 47 -7.10 -7.29 -8.26
CA GLY A 47 -6.86 -8.50 -7.47
C GLY A 47 -5.95 -8.19 -6.28
N THR A 48 -4.70 -8.64 -6.35
CA THR A 48 -3.66 -8.41 -5.35
C THR A 48 -2.67 -7.31 -5.75
N GLN A 49 -2.92 -6.59 -6.85
CA GLN A 49 -2.03 -5.54 -7.34
C GLN A 49 -2.60 -4.15 -7.11
N LEU A 50 -1.77 -3.22 -6.65
CA LEU A 50 -2.08 -1.79 -6.56
C LEU A 50 -1.32 -1.07 -7.68
N ARG A 51 -2.01 -0.65 -8.73
CA ARG A 51 -1.40 0.01 -9.90
C ARG A 51 -1.54 1.52 -9.82
N TYR A 52 -0.42 2.21 -9.70
CA TYR A 52 -0.42 3.66 -9.61
C TYR A 52 -0.76 4.27 -10.97
N LYS A 53 -1.65 5.28 -10.97
CA LYS A 53 -2.14 5.89 -12.22
C LYS A 53 -1.13 6.86 -12.84
N LEU A 54 -0.38 7.56 -12.00
CA LEU A 54 0.52 8.65 -12.42
C LEU A 54 1.97 8.21 -12.62
N TRP A 55 2.33 7.00 -12.20
CA TRP A 55 3.71 6.53 -12.17
C TRP A 55 3.78 5.08 -12.64
N PRO A 56 4.89 4.64 -13.26
CA PRO A 56 5.14 3.24 -13.63
C PRO A 56 5.47 2.37 -12.40
N LEU A 57 4.71 2.57 -11.33
CA LEU A 57 4.81 1.87 -10.06
C LEU A 57 3.63 0.91 -9.94
N ARG A 58 3.89 -0.25 -9.37
CA ARG A 58 2.85 -1.15 -8.88
C ARG A 58 3.30 -1.81 -7.59
N ASP A 59 2.37 -2.04 -6.69
CA ASP A 59 2.61 -2.87 -5.52
C ASP A 59 1.86 -4.20 -5.68
N GLU A 60 2.44 -5.28 -5.19
CA GLU A 60 1.75 -6.56 -5.02
C GLU A 60 1.54 -6.82 -3.54
N VAL A 61 0.29 -7.07 -3.13
CA VAL A 61 -0.11 -7.31 -1.74
C VAL A 61 -0.62 -8.73 -1.55
N LEU A 62 -0.08 -9.43 -0.57
CA LEU A 62 -0.40 -10.82 -0.27
C LEU A 62 -0.73 -10.98 1.21
N LEU A 63 -1.85 -11.63 1.50
CA LEU A 63 -2.19 -12.04 2.85
C LEU A 63 -1.40 -13.28 3.22
N ARG A 64 -0.59 -13.21 4.27
CA ARG A 64 0.19 -14.32 4.78
C ARG A 64 0.20 -14.27 6.31
N ASP A 65 -0.10 -15.39 6.96
CA ASP A 65 -0.07 -15.51 8.42
C ASP A 65 -0.92 -14.40 9.12
N GLY A 66 -2.05 -14.02 8.52
CA GLY A 66 -2.94 -12.97 9.00
C GLY A 66 -2.47 -11.53 8.75
N HIS A 67 -1.29 -11.33 8.15
CA HIS A 67 -0.73 -10.01 7.86
C HIS A 67 -0.64 -9.76 6.35
N TRP A 68 -0.78 -8.50 5.95
CA TRP A 68 -0.66 -8.08 4.56
C TRP A 68 0.77 -7.65 4.26
N TYR A 69 1.42 -8.36 3.34
CA TYR A 69 2.78 -8.07 2.88
C TYR A 69 2.74 -7.50 1.47
N GLY A 70 3.52 -6.46 1.25
CA GLY A 70 3.59 -5.70 0.02
C GLY A 70 4.98 -5.74 -0.61
N ARG A 71 5.03 -5.83 -1.95
CA ARG A 71 6.26 -5.70 -2.73
C ARG A 71 6.06 -4.61 -3.77
N GLY A 72 6.90 -3.59 -3.74
CA GLY A 72 6.86 -2.50 -4.71
C GLY A 72 7.73 -2.77 -5.93
N TYR A 73 7.20 -2.48 -7.10
CA TYR A 73 7.86 -2.60 -8.39
C TYR A 73 7.84 -1.25 -9.11
N ALA A 74 8.99 -0.85 -9.63
CA ALA A 74 9.18 0.35 -10.45
C ALA A 74 9.76 -0.10 -11.78
N PHE A 75 9.10 0.26 -12.90
CA PHE A 75 9.53 -0.19 -14.24
C PHE A 75 9.70 -1.73 -14.32
N GLY A 76 8.83 -2.47 -13.62
CA GLY A 76 8.89 -3.94 -13.55
C GLY A 76 10.00 -4.51 -12.65
N ARG A 77 10.88 -3.68 -12.08
CA ARG A 77 11.92 -4.10 -11.14
C ARG A 77 11.45 -3.92 -9.70
N ARG A 78 11.61 -4.95 -8.88
CA ARG A 78 11.31 -4.87 -7.46
C ARG A 78 12.27 -3.87 -6.79
N TYR A 79 11.72 -2.89 -6.07
CA TYR A 79 12.51 -1.86 -5.41
C TYR A 79 12.29 -1.80 -3.90
N CYS A 80 11.18 -2.31 -3.37
CA CYS A 80 10.92 -2.31 -1.93
C CYS A 80 10.04 -3.48 -1.48
N GLU A 81 10.08 -3.70 -0.16
CA GLU A 81 9.21 -4.63 0.57
C GLU A 81 8.65 -3.89 1.78
N PHE A 82 7.37 -4.13 2.06
CA PHE A 82 6.66 -3.49 3.15
C PHE A 82 5.58 -4.40 3.73
N ARG A 83 5.10 -4.04 4.91
CA ARG A 83 3.93 -4.62 5.55
C ARG A 83 2.86 -3.56 5.71
N LEU A 84 1.60 -3.96 5.58
CA LEU A 84 0.46 -3.13 5.90
C LEU A 84 -0.02 -3.49 7.30
N GLU A 85 0.03 -2.49 8.18
CA GLU A 85 -0.58 -2.57 9.51
C GLU A 85 -1.92 -1.86 9.44
N PRO A 86 -3.01 -2.47 9.94
CA PRO A 86 -4.29 -1.76 10.02
C PRO A 86 -4.08 -0.51 10.88
N GLU A 87 -4.46 0.64 10.35
CA GLU A 87 -4.53 1.85 11.15
C GLU A 87 -5.84 1.76 11.92
N GLU A 88 -5.79 1.16 13.12
CA GLU A 88 -6.91 1.22 14.04
C GLU A 88 -7.22 2.69 14.31
N GLU A 89 -8.41 3.14 13.90
CA GLU A 89 -8.95 4.39 14.39
C GLU A 89 -9.02 4.25 15.92
N LYS A 90 -8.07 4.88 16.63
CA LYS A 90 -8.26 5.15 18.05
C LYS A 90 -9.46 6.09 18.14
N VAL A 91 -10.63 5.51 18.37
CA VAL A 91 -11.77 6.23 18.91
C VAL A 91 -11.37 6.59 20.34
N GLU A 92 -10.95 7.84 20.55
CA GLU A 92 -10.89 8.46 21.87
C GLU A 92 -12.30 8.87 22.33
#